data_AF-A0A9D2P0R6-F1
#
_entry.id   AF-A0A9D2P0R6-F1
#
_cell.length_a   1.000
_cell.length_b   1.000
_cell.length_c   1.000
_cell.angle_alpha   90.00
_cell.angle_beta   90.00
_cell.angle_gamma   90.00
#
_symmetry.space_group_name_H-M   'P 1'
#
loop_
_entity.id
_entity.type
_entity.pdbx_description
1 polymer ?
#
loop_
_entity_poly.entity_id
_entity_poly.type
_entity_poly.pdbx_seq_one_letter_code
_entity_poly.pdbx_strand_id
1 'polypeptide(L)'
;MELDELYWFLEYKSRTETRENVYLITMVSRKPRQIVGHVVSRNRSARTIQRMVDKAEEAAIYCTDGYSGYLDVVFPGKHLFNIHSKKDTFTVEGVNADLRHYIPTLARKSRCFPRKLENLQAVLTVFVHAYNRFGCHKDSYRSLHPGAAAPFSFFDFL
;
A
#
# COMPACT_ATOMS: atom_id res chain seq x y z
N MET A 1 -12.29 -1.83 -1.72
CA MET A 1 -10.88 -1.45 -1.59
C MET A 1 -10.46 -1.64 -0.15
N GLU A 2 -9.19 -1.97 0.08
CA GLU A 2 -8.60 -2.11 1.40
C GLU A 2 -7.54 -1.02 1.60
N LEU A 3 -7.48 -0.41 2.78
CA LEU A 3 -6.48 0.59 3.12
C LEU A 3 -5.72 0.15 4.36
N ASP A 4 -4.42 0.41 4.34
CA ASP A 4 -3.52 0.18 5.47
C ASP A 4 -2.28 1.09 5.34
N GLU A 5 -1.62 1.33 6.46
CA GLU A 5 -0.41 2.13 6.53
C GLU A 5 0.84 1.33 6.94
N LEU A 6 1.95 1.68 6.31
CA LEU A 6 3.28 1.26 6.70
C LEU A 6 4.04 2.41 7.34
N TYR A 7 4.56 2.15 8.53
CA TYR A 7 5.44 3.06 9.24
C TYR A 7 6.91 2.85 8.83
N TRP A 8 7.60 3.94 8.51
CA TRP A 8 9.04 3.97 8.22
C TRP A 8 9.73 5.26 8.70
N PHE A 9 11.05 5.33 8.54
CA PHE A 9 11.88 6.50 8.88
C PHE A 9 12.79 6.94 7.75
N LEU A 10 13.14 8.23 7.76
CA LEU A 10 14.18 8.80 6.89
C LEU A 10 15.51 8.85 7.64
N GLU A 11 16.61 8.89 6.89
CA GLU A 11 17.99 9.08 7.35
C GLU A 11 18.54 8.08 8.38
N TYR A 12 18.13 8.08 9.65
CA TYR A 12 18.69 7.16 10.65
C TYR A 12 17.66 6.82 11.72
N LYS A 13 17.73 5.60 12.26
CA LYS A 13 16.92 5.20 13.41
C LYS A 13 17.45 5.89 14.68
N SER A 14 16.89 7.04 15.02
CA SER A 14 17.25 7.79 16.25
C SER A 14 17.22 6.89 17.51
N ARG A 15 18.18 7.10 18.41
CA ARG A 15 18.23 6.48 19.76
C ARG A 15 17.49 7.28 20.83
N THR A 16 17.17 8.54 20.55
CA THR A 16 16.58 9.49 21.50
C THR A 16 15.66 10.43 20.73
N GLU A 17 14.38 10.42 21.10
CA GLU A 17 13.30 11.22 20.50
C GLU A 17 12.80 10.80 19.11
N THR A 18 11.47 10.85 19.01
CA THR A 18 10.55 10.43 17.96
C THR A 18 10.63 11.29 16.69
N ARG A 19 11.73 11.20 15.95
CA ARG A 19 11.86 11.78 14.60
C ARG A 19 12.57 10.77 13.70
N GLU A 20 12.06 10.34 12.53
CA GLU A 20 11.06 10.88 11.61
C GLU A 20 10.11 9.78 11.13
N ASN A 21 8.79 10.05 11.12
CA ASN A 21 7.74 9.02 11.02
C ASN A 21 7.03 9.12 9.66
N VAL A 22 7.65 8.59 8.61
CA VAL A 22 7.04 8.58 7.29
C VAL A 22 6.06 7.41 7.19
N TYR A 23 4.85 7.70 6.77
CA TYR A 23 3.79 6.75 6.51
C TYR A 23 3.69 6.54 5.01
N LEU A 24 3.75 5.27 4.58
CA LEU A 24 3.31 4.86 3.25
C LEU A 24 1.91 4.31 3.43
N ILE A 25 0.91 5.07 2.99
CA ILE A 25 -0.49 4.66 3.06
C ILE A 25 -0.84 4.15 1.68
N THR A 26 -1.39 2.94 1.61
CA THR A 26 -1.79 2.33 0.34
C THR A 26 -3.26 1.98 0.37
N MET A 27 -3.88 2.12 -0.81
CA MET A 27 -5.24 1.67 -1.06
C MET A 27 -5.20 0.65 -2.19
N VAL A 28 -5.77 -0.52 -1.92
CA VAL A 28 -5.61 -1.72 -2.75
C VAL A 28 -6.97 -2.23 -3.21
N SER A 29 -7.07 -2.53 -4.50
CA SER A 29 -8.17 -3.33 -5.05
C SER A 29 -7.87 -4.83 -4.91
N ARG A 30 -8.90 -5.63 -4.61
CA ARG A 30 -8.76 -7.10 -4.49
C ARG A 30 -8.72 -7.80 -5.84
N LYS A 31 -9.47 -7.29 -6.81
CA LYS A 31 -9.70 -7.90 -8.12
C LYS A 31 -9.73 -6.81 -9.20
N PRO A 32 -8.72 -6.74 -10.08
CA PRO A 32 -7.41 -7.38 -9.92
C PRO A 32 -6.67 -6.83 -8.68
N ARG A 33 -5.69 -7.59 -8.16
CA ARG A 33 -4.85 -7.14 -7.03
C ARG A 33 -3.96 -5.99 -7.49
N GLN A 34 -4.31 -4.76 -7.10
CA GLN A 34 -3.65 -3.54 -7.57
C GLN A 34 -3.59 -2.47 -6.48
N ILE A 35 -2.55 -1.65 -6.50
CA ILE A 35 -2.44 -0.45 -5.67
C ILE A 35 -3.10 0.71 -6.43
N VAL A 36 -4.33 1.04 -6.08
CA VAL A 36 -5.14 2.07 -6.75
C VAL A 36 -4.96 3.47 -6.16
N GLY A 37 -4.42 3.55 -4.95
CA GLY A 37 -4.02 4.80 -4.32
C GLY A 37 -2.78 4.60 -3.46
N HIS A 38 -1.89 5.58 -3.43
CA HIS A 38 -0.76 5.58 -2.51
C HIS A 38 -0.37 7.01 -2.12
N VAL A 39 0.13 7.17 -0.90
CA VAL A 39 0.73 8.42 -0.45
C VAL A 39 1.89 8.13 0.50
N VAL A 40 2.98 8.89 0.35
CA VAL A 40 4.10 8.90 1.29
C VAL A 40 4.11 10.25 1.99
N SER A 41 3.88 10.26 3.30
CA SER A 41 3.67 11.49 4.07
C SER A 41 4.27 11.39 5.48
N ARG A 42 4.69 12.51 6.05
CA ARG A 42 5.14 12.60 7.46
C ARG A 42 3.98 12.53 8.47
N ASN A 43 2.74 12.59 8.00
CA ASN A 43 1.54 12.41 8.81
C ASN A 43 0.55 11.49 8.10
N ARG A 44 -0.28 10.82 8.90
CA ARG A 44 -1.41 10.00 8.44
C ARG A 44 -2.76 10.67 8.76
N SER A 45 -2.81 12.00 8.66
CA SER A 45 -4.04 12.75 8.95
C SER A 45 -5.17 12.37 7.98
N ALA A 46 -6.42 12.44 8.46
CA ALA A 46 -7.60 12.19 7.63
C ALA A 46 -7.60 13.03 6.36
N ARG A 47 -7.15 14.31 6.42
CA ARG A 47 -7.01 15.18 5.23
C ARG A 47 -6.04 14.61 4.19
N THR A 48 -4.93 14.01 4.62
CA THR A 48 -3.96 13.38 3.72
C THR A 48 -4.57 12.14 3.06
N ILE A 49 -5.27 11.31 3.83
CA ILE A 49 -5.94 10.11 3.35
C ILE A 49 -7.09 10.47 2.40
N GLN A 50 -7.89 11.48 2.74
CA GLN A 50 -9.00 11.97 1.93
C GLN A 50 -8.52 12.36 0.53
N ARG A 51 -7.44 13.14 0.42
CA ARG A 51 -6.87 13.51 -0.88
C ARG A 51 -6.44 12.32 -1.74
N MET A 52 -6.08 11.20 -1.12
CA MET A 52 -5.75 9.96 -1.83
C MET A 52 -7.04 9.25 -2.27
N VAL A 53 -8.04 9.18 -1.39
CA VAL A 53 -9.36 8.58 -1.68
C VAL A 53 -10.07 9.34 -2.82
N ASP A 54 -10.10 10.67 -2.76
CA ASP A 54 -10.75 11.54 -3.75
C ASP A 54 -10.16 11.41 -5.17
N LYS A 55 -8.90 10.99 -5.28
CA LYS A 55 -8.19 10.85 -6.56
C LYS A 55 -8.30 9.45 -7.16
N ALA A 56 -8.69 8.47 -6.35
CA ALA A 56 -8.79 7.10 -6.79
C ALA A 56 -10.18 6.80 -7.32
N GLU A 57 -10.30 5.66 -8.00
CA GLU A 57 -11.61 5.15 -8.42
C GLU A 57 -12.48 4.83 -7.19
N GLU A 58 -13.79 5.06 -7.34
CA GLU A 58 -14.74 4.75 -6.29
C GLU A 58 -14.91 3.24 -6.12
N ALA A 59 -15.22 2.81 -4.89
CA ALA A 59 -15.56 1.44 -4.60
C ALA A 59 -16.82 1.37 -3.74
N ALA A 60 -17.64 0.33 -3.95
CA ALA A 60 -18.83 0.13 -3.14
C ALA A 60 -18.51 -0.14 -1.65
N ILE A 61 -17.35 -0.73 -1.37
CA ILE A 61 -16.92 -1.12 -0.02
C ILE A 61 -15.46 -0.71 0.20
N TYR A 62 -15.18 -0.06 1.32
CA TYR A 62 -13.86 0.29 1.81
C TYR A 62 -13.60 -0.41 3.15
N CYS A 63 -12.49 -1.12 3.26
CA CYS A 63 -12.09 -1.80 4.50
C CYS A 63 -10.81 -1.16 5.03
N THR A 64 -10.80 -0.78 6.30
CA THR A 64 -9.62 -0.20 6.95
C THR A 64 -9.31 -0.98 8.23
N ASP A 65 -8.08 -0.85 8.72
CA ASP A 65 -7.71 -1.36 10.04
C ASP A 65 -8.27 -0.47 11.17
N GLY A 66 -7.80 -0.70 12.39
CA GLY A 66 -8.23 -0.01 13.60
C GLY A 66 -7.64 1.39 13.79
N TYR A 67 -6.94 1.97 12.82
CA TYR A 67 -6.43 3.33 12.95
C TYR A 67 -7.57 4.36 12.92
N SER A 68 -7.77 5.06 14.04
CA SER A 68 -8.89 6.01 14.22
C SER A 68 -8.93 7.13 13.18
N GLY A 69 -7.81 7.48 12.54
CA GLY A 69 -7.79 8.51 11.50
C GLY A 69 -8.61 8.16 10.25
N TYR A 70 -8.98 6.88 10.06
CA TYR A 70 -9.90 6.48 9.00
C TYR A 70 -11.37 6.84 9.30
N LEU A 71 -11.75 7.05 10.57
CA LEU A 71 -13.12 7.42 10.95
C LEU A 71 -13.51 8.83 10.48
N ASP A 72 -12.52 9.70 10.33
CA ASP A 72 -12.70 11.09 9.87
C ASP A 72 -12.56 11.22 8.33
N VAL A 73 -12.43 10.10 7.61
CA VAL A 73 -12.35 10.06 6.14
C VAL A 73 -13.74 9.78 5.57
N VAL A 74 -14.14 10.57 4.58
CA VAL A 74 -15.37 10.40 3.83
C VAL A 74 -15.10 9.47 2.67
N PHE A 75 -15.61 8.24 2.77
CA PHE A 75 -15.59 7.26 1.68
C PHE A 75 -16.87 7.37 0.83
N PRO A 76 -16.77 7.29 -0.51
CA PRO A 76 -17.95 7.34 -1.37
C PRO A 76 -18.83 6.08 -1.25
N GLY A 77 -18.24 4.96 -0.82
CA GLY A 77 -18.94 3.72 -0.55
C GLY A 77 -19.02 3.37 0.94
N LYS A 78 -19.53 2.16 1.24
CA LYS A 78 -19.67 1.67 2.61
C LYS A 78 -18.28 1.46 3.24
N HIS A 79 -18.01 2.16 4.34
CA HIS A 79 -16.80 1.96 5.13
C HIS A 79 -16.99 0.87 6.20
N LEU A 80 -16.11 -0.11 6.20
CA LEU A 80 -15.99 -1.19 7.18
C LEU A 80 -14.72 -0.94 8.01
N PHE A 81 -14.90 -0.37 9.19
CA PHE A 81 -13.82 -0.09 10.13
C PHE A 81 -13.53 -1.32 11.00
N ASN A 82 -12.33 -1.89 10.88
CA ASN A 82 -12.01 -3.16 11.53
C ASN A 82 -10.99 -3.02 12.66
N ILE A 83 -11.48 -3.04 13.90
CA ILE A 83 -10.63 -2.89 15.10
C ILE A 83 -10.08 -4.24 15.57
N HIS A 84 -10.84 -5.32 15.39
CA HIS A 84 -10.61 -6.59 16.07
C HIS A 84 -10.34 -7.78 15.14
N SER A 85 -10.57 -7.62 13.83
CA SER A 85 -10.41 -8.69 12.84
C SER A 85 -9.56 -8.20 11.67
N LYS A 86 -8.69 -9.05 11.15
CA LYS A 86 -7.89 -8.76 9.93
C LYS A 86 -8.47 -9.42 8.69
N LYS A 87 -9.66 -10.02 8.81
CA LYS A 87 -10.30 -10.78 7.73
C LYS A 87 -10.56 -9.94 6.48
N ASP A 88 -10.73 -8.62 6.64
CA ASP A 88 -11.10 -7.72 5.56
C ASP A 88 -9.93 -6.90 5.01
N THR A 89 -8.73 -7.01 5.58
CA THR A 89 -7.52 -6.26 5.19
C THR A 89 -6.38 -7.18 4.70
N PHE A 90 -6.68 -8.46 4.41
CA PHE A 90 -5.65 -9.44 4.04
C PHE A 90 -4.93 -9.12 2.72
N THR A 91 -5.56 -8.42 1.79
CA THR A 91 -4.97 -8.12 0.48
C THR A 91 -3.95 -7.00 0.63
N VAL A 92 -4.32 -5.91 1.32
CA VAL A 92 -3.41 -4.80 1.59
C VAL A 92 -2.27 -5.21 2.51
N GLU A 93 -2.52 -6.09 3.48
CA GLU A 93 -1.44 -6.70 4.29
C GLU A 93 -0.46 -7.51 3.43
N GLY A 94 -0.98 -8.28 2.46
CA GLY A 94 -0.16 -9.00 1.49
C GLY A 94 0.67 -8.05 0.62
N VAL A 95 0.08 -6.94 0.14
CA VAL A 95 0.80 -5.92 -0.64
C VAL A 95 1.88 -5.24 0.23
N ASN A 96 1.57 -5.00 1.50
CA ASN A 96 2.51 -4.47 2.48
C ASN A 96 3.69 -5.42 2.76
N ALA A 97 3.48 -6.74 2.65
CA ALA A 97 4.56 -7.71 2.66
C ALA A 97 5.38 -7.65 1.36
N ASP A 98 4.73 -7.56 0.19
CA ASP A 98 5.41 -7.41 -1.11
C ASP A 98 6.29 -6.16 -1.14
N LEU A 99 5.78 -5.01 -0.66
CA LEU A 99 6.55 -3.77 -0.59
C LEU A 99 7.85 -3.94 0.20
N ARG A 100 7.80 -4.63 1.34
CA ARG A 100 9.01 -4.92 2.14
C ARG A 100 9.92 -5.93 1.45
N HIS A 101 9.35 -6.89 0.72
CA HIS A 101 10.12 -7.89 -0.02
C HIS A 101 10.93 -7.27 -1.16
N TYR A 102 10.29 -6.45 -2.00
CA TYR A 102 10.90 -5.91 -3.22
C TYR A 102 11.61 -4.58 -3.06
N ILE A 103 11.31 -3.81 -2.01
CA ILE A 103 11.97 -2.54 -1.74
C ILE A 103 12.90 -2.76 -0.54
N PRO A 104 14.21 -3.04 -0.75
CA PRO A 104 15.14 -3.30 0.35
C PRO A 104 15.18 -2.18 1.39
N THR A 105 14.94 -0.94 0.96
CA THR A 105 14.82 0.25 1.80
C THR A 105 13.70 0.13 2.84
N LEU A 106 12.62 -0.62 2.55
CA LEU A 106 11.49 -0.89 3.46
C LEU A 106 11.65 -2.18 4.29
N ALA A 107 12.71 -2.95 4.06
CA ALA A 107 13.06 -4.12 4.88
C ALA A 107 14.22 -3.85 5.83
N ARG A 108 15.27 -3.18 5.36
CA ARG A 108 16.57 -3.11 6.05
C ARG A 108 16.77 -1.80 6.78
N LYS A 109 16.08 -1.67 7.92
CA LYS A 109 16.10 -0.51 8.83
C LYS A 109 17.51 0.08 9.06
N SER A 110 18.52 -0.74 9.28
CA SER A 110 19.86 -0.24 9.66
C SER A 110 20.84 -0.01 8.49
N ARG A 111 20.52 -0.45 7.27
CA ARG A 111 21.49 -0.47 6.16
C ARG A 111 21.10 0.35 4.94
N CYS A 112 19.80 0.49 4.68
CA CYS A 112 19.29 1.19 3.51
C CYS A 112 18.12 2.07 3.95
N PHE A 113 18.31 3.39 3.90
CA PHE A 113 17.29 4.36 4.27
C PHE A 113 17.18 5.43 3.19
N PRO A 114 15.96 5.92 2.89
CA PRO A 114 15.80 7.09 2.05
C PRO A 114 16.29 8.30 2.85
N ARG A 115 17.15 9.11 2.23
CA ARG A 115 17.58 10.40 2.82
C ARG A 115 16.55 11.52 2.63
N LYS A 116 15.63 11.35 1.68
CA LYS A 116 14.65 12.35 1.26
C LYS A 116 13.29 11.70 1.09
N LEU A 117 12.23 12.43 1.44
CA LEU A 117 10.85 11.95 1.28
C LEU A 117 10.52 11.72 -0.20
N GLU A 118 11.02 12.61 -1.05
CA GLU A 118 10.84 12.61 -2.50
C GLU A 118 11.45 11.35 -3.14
N ASN A 119 12.58 10.87 -2.62
CA ASN A 119 13.19 9.62 -3.10
C ASN A 119 12.30 8.42 -2.78
N LEU A 120 11.71 8.38 -1.57
CA LEU A 120 10.81 7.32 -1.19
C LEU A 120 9.50 7.36 -1.99
N GLN A 121 8.98 8.57 -2.26
CA GLN A 121 7.86 8.78 -3.17
C GLN A 121 8.17 8.24 -4.57
N ALA A 122 9.30 8.63 -5.16
CA ALA A 122 9.69 8.20 -6.49
C ALA A 122 9.84 6.66 -6.58
N VAL A 123 10.50 6.04 -5.60
CA VAL A 123 10.64 4.58 -5.53
C VAL A 123 9.28 3.90 -5.44
N LEU A 124 8.38 4.40 -4.57
CA LEU A 124 7.04 3.83 -4.44
C LEU A 124 6.23 4.01 -5.73
N THR A 125 6.30 5.17 -6.38
CA THR A 125 5.59 5.43 -7.65
C THR A 125 6.04 4.49 -8.75
N VAL A 126 7.36 4.27 -8.91
CA VAL A 126 7.90 3.32 -9.89
C VAL A 126 7.45 1.89 -9.57
N PHE A 127 7.53 1.50 -8.29
CA PHE A 127 7.07 0.19 -7.85
C PHE A 127 5.59 -0.02 -8.16
N VAL A 128 4.72 0.93 -7.79
CA VAL A 128 3.27 0.85 -8.03
C VAL A 128 2.95 0.70 -9.51
N HIS A 129 3.64 1.44 -10.37
CA HIS A 129 3.45 1.33 -11.82
C HIS A 129 3.79 -0.08 -12.33
N ALA A 130 4.96 -0.61 -11.96
CA ALA A 130 5.37 -1.96 -12.34
C ALA A 130 4.44 -3.03 -11.74
N TYR A 131 4.08 -2.90 -10.45
CA TYR A 131 3.21 -3.81 -9.72
C TYR A 131 1.83 -3.93 -10.37
N ASN A 132 1.22 -2.80 -10.70
CA ASN A 132 -0.11 -2.78 -11.31
C ASN A 132 -0.06 -3.33 -12.74
N ARG A 133 0.98 -3.02 -13.52
CA ARG A 133 1.15 -3.58 -14.88
C ARG A 133 1.29 -5.10 -14.84
N PHE A 134 2.12 -5.62 -13.93
CA PHE A 134 2.26 -7.05 -13.72
C PHE A 134 0.94 -7.69 -13.26
N GLY A 135 0.23 -7.05 -12.34
CA GLY A 135 -1.10 -7.46 -11.89
C GLY A 135 -2.11 -7.56 -13.03
N CYS A 136 -2.17 -6.57 -13.92
CA CYS A 136 -3.03 -6.60 -15.11
C CYS A 136 -2.70 -7.77 -16.03
N HIS A 137 -1.42 -8.02 -16.31
CA HIS A 137 -1.00 -9.11 -17.18
C HIS A 137 -1.34 -10.47 -16.58
N LYS A 138 -1.16 -10.63 -15.26
CA LYS A 138 -1.52 -11.85 -14.53
C LYS A 138 -3.03 -12.10 -14.55
N ASP A 139 -3.83 -11.06 -14.37
CA ASP A 139 -5.29 -11.16 -14.45
C ASP A 139 -5.76 -11.49 -15.88
N SER A 140 -5.21 -10.81 -16.88
CA SER A 140 -5.49 -11.06 -18.30
C SER A 140 -5.14 -12.50 -18.69
N TYR A 141 -3.97 -13.00 -18.25
CA TYR A 141 -3.55 -14.38 -18.50
C TYR A 141 -4.55 -15.39 -17.91
N ARG A 142 -4.99 -15.16 -16.67
CA ARG A 142 -5.95 -16.04 -15.98
C ARG A 142 -7.32 -16.04 -16.64
N SER A 143 -7.76 -14.89 -17.13
CA SER A 143 -9.00 -14.75 -17.90
C SER A 143 -8.94 -15.54 -19.22
N LEU A 144 -7.78 -15.56 -19.87
CA LEU A 144 -7.56 -16.33 -21.11
C LEU A 144 -7.31 -17.84 -20.87
N HIS A 145 -6.79 -18.21 -19.71
CA HIS A 145 -6.43 -19.60 -19.37
C HIS A 145 -7.04 -20.04 -18.02
N PRO A 146 -8.37 -20.26 -17.95
CA PRO A 146 -9.02 -20.67 -16.71
C PRO A 146 -8.45 -22.00 -16.19
N GLY A 147 -8.07 -22.03 -14.91
CA GLY A 147 -7.55 -23.24 -14.26
C GLY A 147 -6.06 -23.53 -14.49
N ALA A 148 -5.39 -22.82 -15.40
CA ALA A 148 -3.94 -22.92 -15.57
C ALA A 148 -3.20 -22.11 -14.49
N ALA A 149 -2.11 -22.66 -13.97
CA ALA A 149 -1.17 -21.87 -13.18
C ALA A 149 -0.59 -20.77 -14.08
N ALA A 150 -0.48 -19.55 -13.56
CA ALA A 150 0.22 -18.49 -14.27
C ALA A 150 1.69 -18.94 -14.47
N PRO A 151 2.23 -18.90 -15.69
CA PRO A 151 3.61 -19.32 -15.99
C PRO A 151 4.63 -18.31 -15.46
N PHE A 152 4.15 -17.22 -14.87
CA PHE A 152 4.93 -16.19 -14.21
C PHE A 152 4.56 -16.16 -12.73
N SER A 153 5.55 -16.37 -11.88
CA SER A 153 5.52 -16.26 -10.43
C SER A 153 5.76 -14.82 -9.98
N PHE A 154 5.60 -14.57 -8.68
CA PHE A 154 6.02 -13.31 -8.07
C PHE A 154 7.55 -13.08 -8.19
N PHE A 155 8.36 -14.12 -8.42
CA PHE A 155 9.80 -13.95 -8.64
C PHE A 155 10.15 -13.33 -10.00
N ASP A 156 9.22 -13.37 -10.96
CA ASP A 156 9.40 -12.77 -12.30
C ASP A 156 9.10 -11.26 -12.32
N PHE A 157 8.89 -10.68 -11.14
CA PHE A 157 8.59 -9.26 -10.96
C PHE A 157 9.83 -8.34 -11.07
N LEU A 158 11.04 -8.90 -10.93
CA LEU A 158 12.31 -8.18 -10.96
C LEU A 158 13.12 -8.46 -12.24
#